data_AF-L8WFM1-F1
#
_entry.id   AF-L8WFM1-F1
#
_cell.length_a   1.000
_cell.length_b   1.000
_cell.length_c   1.000
_cell.angle_alpha   90.00
_cell.angle_beta   90.00
_cell.angle_gamma   90.00
#
_symmetry.space_group_name_H-M   'P 1'
#
loop_
_entity.id
_entity.type
_entity.pdbx_description
1 polymer ?
#
loop_
_entity_poly.entity_id
_entity_poly.type
_entity_poly.pdbx_seq_one_letter_code
_entity_poly.pdbx_strand_id
1 'polypeptide(L)'
;MGVPGKKNSDAILFFSNIPWPTVRAPRGPDDITKEAVASLVLSSSHSYDKTAKARLRELLLLWHPDKFVGRWMCYVVPADQPDVTEGVMAVARIANELMAERNLRLV
;
A
#
# COMPACT_ATOMS: atom_id res chain seq x y z
N MET A 1 -31.80 0.73 13.72
CA MET A 1 -31.52 1.83 12.78
C MET A 1 -30.36 1.38 11.92
N GLY A 2 -30.64 0.79 10.75
CA GLY A 2 -29.61 0.21 9.87
C GLY A 2 -28.91 1.32 9.10
N VAL A 3 -27.58 1.35 9.16
CA VAL A 3 -26.77 2.29 8.38
C VAL A 3 -27.07 2.05 6.89
N PRO A 4 -27.45 3.08 6.11
CA PRO A 4 -27.77 2.87 4.70
C PRO A 4 -26.51 2.37 3.99
N GLY A 5 -26.63 1.18 3.38
CA GLY A 5 -25.58 0.59 2.56
C GLY A 5 -25.21 1.57 1.44
N LYS A 6 -23.95 2.02 1.46
CA LYS A 6 -23.41 2.94 0.46
C LYS A 6 -23.56 2.31 -0.91
N LYS A 7 -24.27 2.98 -1.82
CA LYS A 7 -24.48 2.51 -3.19
C LYS A 7 -23.13 2.51 -3.92
N ASN A 8 -22.90 1.48 -4.73
CA ASN A 8 -21.72 1.31 -5.60
C ASN A 8 -21.52 2.47 -6.62
N SER A 9 -22.40 3.47 -6.64
CA SER A 9 -22.41 4.63 -7.55
C SER A 9 -21.35 5.69 -7.23
N ASP A 10 -20.69 5.61 -6.07
CA ASP A 10 -19.58 6.52 -5.68
C ASP A 10 -18.19 5.90 -5.96
N ALA A 11 -18.13 4.75 -6.64
CA ALA A 11 -16.87 4.11 -6.99
C ALA A 11 -16.15 4.93 -8.08
N ILE A 12 -15.04 5.56 -7.70
CA ILE A 12 -14.26 6.50 -8.53
C ILE A 12 -12.75 6.19 -8.54
N LEU A 13 -12.29 5.25 -7.72
CA LEU A 13 -10.89 4.85 -7.64
C LEU A 13 -10.63 3.69 -8.60
N PHE A 14 -9.70 3.91 -9.51
CA PHE A 14 -9.12 2.90 -10.38
C PHE A 14 -7.76 2.49 -9.81
N PHE A 15 -7.29 1.29 -10.14
CA PHE A 15 -5.97 0.81 -9.75
C PHE A 15 -4.87 1.83 -10.12
N SER A 16 -4.95 2.38 -11.33
CA SER A 16 -4.00 3.38 -11.85
C SER A 16 -3.99 4.71 -11.10
N ASN A 17 -5.07 5.03 -10.39
CA ASN A 17 -5.25 6.32 -9.69
C ASN A 17 -4.92 6.22 -8.20
N ILE A 18 -4.67 5.01 -7.70
CA ILE A 18 -4.20 4.81 -6.34
C ILE A 18 -2.71 5.21 -6.29
N PRO A 19 -2.30 6.07 -5.34
CA PRO A 19 -0.90 6.48 -5.19
C PRO A 19 -0.09 5.37 -4.51
N TRP A 20 0.17 4.29 -5.25
CA TRP A 20 0.97 3.17 -4.78
C TRP A 20 2.34 3.62 -4.26
N PRO A 21 2.91 2.93 -3.25
CA PRO A 21 4.16 3.34 -2.62
C PRO A 21 5.39 2.93 -3.45
N THR A 22 5.37 3.27 -4.73
CA THR A 22 6.41 3.02 -5.72
C THR A 22 6.76 4.34 -6.41
N VAL A 23 8.00 4.48 -6.90
CA VAL A 23 8.44 5.73 -7.57
C VAL A 23 7.71 5.95 -8.90
N ARG A 24 7.38 4.86 -9.60
CA ARG A 24 6.58 4.87 -10.82
C ARG A 24 5.24 4.20 -10.52
N ALA A 25 4.16 4.78 -11.03
CA ALA A 25 2.83 4.20 -10.90
C ALA A 25 2.81 2.80 -11.55
N PRO A 26 2.44 1.75 -10.82
CA PRO A 26 2.34 0.40 -11.35
C PRO A 26 1.16 0.30 -12.32
N ARG A 27 1.27 -0.57 -13.33
CA ARG A 27 0.16 -0.84 -14.26
C ARG A 27 -0.73 -2.00 -13.80
N GLY A 28 -0.25 -2.78 -12.82
CA GLY A 28 -0.97 -3.88 -12.21
C GLY A 28 -0.25 -4.35 -10.94
N PRO A 29 -0.82 -5.33 -10.21
CA PRO A 29 -0.27 -5.82 -8.95
C PRO A 29 1.14 -6.40 -9.09
N ASP A 30 1.45 -7.04 -10.23
CA ASP A 30 2.78 -7.61 -10.51
C ASP A 30 3.91 -6.57 -10.57
N ASP A 31 3.59 -5.31 -10.90
CA ASP A 31 4.55 -4.20 -10.92
C ASP A 31 4.91 -3.72 -9.49
N ILE A 32 4.18 -4.16 -8.46
CA ILE A 32 4.43 -3.83 -7.06
C ILE A 32 5.48 -4.79 -6.50
N THR A 33 6.73 -4.56 -6.91
CA THR A 33 7.86 -5.37 -6.46
C THR A 33 8.53 -4.81 -5.21
N LYS A 34 9.33 -5.65 -4.55
CA LYS A 34 10.13 -5.26 -3.39
C LYS A 34 11.07 -4.11 -3.73
N GLU A 35 11.71 -4.17 -4.90
CA GLU A 35 12.65 -3.17 -5.39
C GLU A 35 11.94 -1.83 -5.62
N ALA A 36 10.74 -1.87 -6.23
CA ALA A 36 9.95 -0.67 -6.50
C ALA A 36 9.56 0.05 -5.20
N VAL A 37 9.08 -0.69 -4.19
CA VAL A 37 8.71 -0.12 -2.89
C VAL A 37 9.93 0.33 -2.10
N ALA A 38 11.01 -0.48 -2.07
CA ALA A 38 12.24 -0.16 -1.38
C ALA A 38 12.89 1.13 -1.93
N SER A 39 12.85 1.32 -3.26
CA SER A 39 13.40 2.51 -3.90
C SER A 39 12.80 3.82 -3.39
N LEU A 40 11.49 3.81 -3.07
CA LEU A 40 10.81 4.96 -2.48
C LEU A 40 11.11 5.06 -0.97
N VAL A 41 10.78 4.00 -0.23
CA VAL A 41 10.71 4.04 1.24
C VAL A 41 12.10 4.17 1.87
N LEU A 42 13.11 3.55 1.25
CA LEU A 42 14.49 3.54 1.76
C LEU A 42 15.36 4.67 1.21
N SER A 43 14.85 5.48 0.26
CA SER A 43 15.59 6.62 -0.28
C SER A 43 15.99 7.60 0.82
N SER A 44 17.24 8.07 0.80
CA SER A 44 17.73 9.09 1.74
C SER A 44 17.02 10.43 1.59
N SER A 45 16.47 10.72 0.40
CA SER A 45 15.69 11.92 0.11
C SER A 45 14.24 11.85 0.60
N HIS A 46 13.75 10.67 1.00
CA HIS A 46 12.38 10.48 1.46
C HIS A 46 12.30 10.69 2.98
N SER A 47 11.62 11.74 3.44
CA SER A 47 11.45 12.09 4.87
C SER A 47 12.78 12.10 5.65
N TYR A 48 13.57 13.16 5.44
CA TYR A 48 14.90 13.35 6.03
C TYR A 48 14.91 13.26 7.56
N ASP A 49 13.79 13.58 8.20
CA ASP A 49 13.56 13.53 9.64
C ASP A 49 13.29 12.10 10.18
N LYS A 50 12.97 11.14 9.30
CA LYS A 50 12.54 9.80 9.71
C LYS A 50 13.55 8.74 9.35
N THR A 51 13.79 7.82 10.28
CA THR A 51 14.53 6.59 9.99
C THR A 51 13.75 5.71 9.01
N ALA A 52 14.46 4.93 8.20
CA ALA A 52 13.82 3.96 7.31
C ALA A 52 12.89 2.97 8.05
N LYS A 53 13.20 2.62 9.31
CA LYS A 53 12.34 1.78 10.15
C LYS A 53 11.02 2.49 10.50
N ALA A 54 11.07 3.79 10.80
CA ALA A 54 9.87 4.58 11.04
C ALA A 54 8.99 4.68 9.78
N ARG A 55 9.61 4.94 8.62
CA ARG A 55 8.90 5.01 7.32
C ARG A 55 8.20 3.69 6.96
N LEU A 56 8.85 2.55 7.20
CA LEU A 56 8.23 1.23 6.99
C LEU A 56 7.04 0.98 7.92
N ARG A 57 7.10 1.41 9.18
CA ARG A 57 5.97 1.31 10.11
C ARG A 57 4.78 2.16 9.66
N GLU A 58 5.04 3.38 9.21
CA GLU A 58 4.00 4.26 8.66
C GLU A 58 3.36 3.66 7.41
N LEU A 59 4.18 3.07 6.53
CA LEU A 59 3.68 2.36 5.37
C LEU A 59 2.74 1.21 5.75
N LEU A 60 3.11 0.37 6.73
CA LEU A 60 2.25 -0.70 7.23
C LEU A 60 0.95 -0.17 7.84
N LEU A 61 0.98 0.97 8.54
CA LEU A 61 -0.23 1.57 9.12
C LEU A 61 -1.22 2.06 8.05
N LEU A 62 -0.70 2.54 6.92
CA LEU A 62 -1.50 3.03 5.80
C LEU A 62 -2.02 1.90 4.90
N TRP A 63 -1.17 0.90 4.62
CA TRP A 63 -1.42 -0.14 3.62
C TRP A 63 -1.78 -1.50 4.23
N HIS A 64 -2.06 -1.57 5.53
CA HIS A 64 -2.57 -2.82 6.12
C HIS A 64 -3.88 -3.24 5.43
N PRO A 65 -4.02 -4.50 4.97
CA PRO A 65 -5.19 -4.95 4.21
C PRO A 65 -6.51 -4.63 4.91
N ASP A 66 -6.63 -4.95 6.20
CA ASP A 66 -7.84 -4.67 6.99
C ASP A 66 -8.21 -3.18 7.01
N LYS A 67 -7.22 -2.29 7.17
CA LYS A 67 -7.44 -0.85 7.23
C LYS A 67 -7.77 -0.28 5.86
N PHE A 68 -7.08 -0.73 4.82
CA PHE A 68 -7.29 -0.25 3.46
C PHE A 68 -8.66 -0.73 2.94
N VAL A 69 -8.95 -2.02 3.06
CA VAL A 69 -10.21 -2.61 2.59
C VAL A 69 -11.41 -1.97 3.28
N GLY A 70 -11.37 -1.88 4.62
CA GLY A 70 -12.47 -1.29 5.38
C GLY A 70 -12.72 0.20 5.09
N ARG A 71 -11.70 0.95 4.64
CA ARG A 71 -11.79 2.39 4.40
C ARG A 71 -12.03 2.76 2.94
N TRP A 72 -11.37 2.07 2.01
CA TRP A 72 -11.23 2.54 0.62
C TRP A 72 -11.86 1.62 -0.41
N MET A 73 -12.05 0.32 -0.12
CA MET A 73 -12.52 -0.64 -1.12
C MET A 73 -13.89 -0.29 -1.70
N CYS A 74 -14.77 0.32 -0.90
CA CYS A 74 -16.08 0.77 -1.37
C CYS A 74 -16.05 1.90 -2.41
N TYR A 75 -14.90 2.57 -2.60
CA TYR A 75 -14.70 3.57 -3.64
C TYR A 75 -13.94 3.02 -4.85
N VAL A 76 -13.45 1.78 -4.79
CA VAL A 76 -12.72 1.14 -5.90
C VAL A 76 -13.72 0.55 -6.88
N VAL A 77 -13.52 0.81 -8.17
CA VAL A 77 -14.37 0.25 -9.22
C VAL A 77 -14.34 -1.28 -9.15
N PRO A 78 -15.49 -1.98 -9.29
CA PRO A 78 -15.55 -3.43 -9.10
C PRO A 78 -14.55 -4.24 -9.94
N ALA A 79 -14.24 -3.76 -11.14
CA ALA A 79 -13.29 -4.39 -12.05
C ALA A 79 -11.86 -4.42 -11.48
N ASP A 80 -11.47 -3.40 -10.71
CA ASP A 80 -10.10 -3.24 -10.19
C ASP A 80 -9.97 -3.75 -8.75
N GLN A 81 -11.07 -4.09 -8.07
CA GLN A 81 -11.03 -4.56 -6.67
C GLN A 81 -10.11 -5.78 -6.45
N PRO A 82 -10.07 -6.80 -7.34
CA PRO A 82 -9.13 -7.91 -7.20
C PRO A 82 -7.67 -7.44 -7.23
N ASP A 83 -7.31 -6.65 -8.24
CA ASP A 83 -5.95 -6.14 -8.45
C ASP A 83 -5.52 -5.21 -7.31
N VAL A 84 -6.44 -4.35 -6.82
CA VAL A 84 -6.17 -3.48 -5.67
C VAL A 84 -5.97 -4.30 -4.40
N THR A 85 -6.77 -5.35 -4.18
CA THR A 85 -6.59 -6.23 -3.02
C THR A 85 -5.23 -6.91 -3.06
N GLU A 86 -4.86 -7.46 -4.21
CA GLU A 86 -3.55 -8.08 -4.41
C GLU A 86 -2.40 -7.09 -4.20
N GLY A 87 -2.49 -5.90 -4.79
CA GLY A 87 -1.49 -4.86 -4.62
C GLY A 87 -1.31 -4.42 -3.17
N VAL A 88 -2.41 -4.27 -2.42
CA VAL A 88 -2.36 -3.92 -0.99
C VAL A 88 -1.69 -5.05 -0.18
N MET A 89 -2.02 -6.31 -0.47
CA MET A 89 -1.35 -7.46 0.16
C MET A 89 0.15 -7.49 -0.17
N ALA A 90 0.52 -7.21 -1.42
CA ALA A 90 1.91 -7.16 -1.86
C ALA A 90 2.70 -6.07 -1.10
N VAL A 91 2.16 -4.85 -1.01
CA VAL A 91 2.78 -3.76 -0.24
C VAL A 91 2.98 -4.16 1.22
N ALA A 92 1.95 -4.71 1.87
CA ALA A 92 2.03 -5.09 3.28
C ALA A 92 3.06 -6.20 3.51
N ARG A 93 3.12 -7.20 2.62
CA ARG A 93 4.12 -8.27 2.66
C ARG A 93 5.54 -7.70 2.54
N ILE A 94 5.79 -6.92 1.49
CA ILE A 94 7.09 -6.30 1.20
C ILE A 94 7.54 -5.42 2.37
N ALA A 95 6.65 -4.61 2.94
CA ALA A 95 6.97 -3.75 4.06
C ALA A 95 7.40 -4.54 5.31
N ASN A 96 6.75 -5.67 5.59
CA ASN A 96 7.14 -6.58 6.67
C ASN A 96 8.49 -7.25 6.40
N GLU A 97 8.73 -7.73 5.17
CA GLU A 97 10.02 -8.32 4.76
C GLU A 97 11.17 -7.32 4.95
N LEU A 98 11.03 -6.10 4.45
CA LEU A 98 12.02 -5.03 4.59
C LEU A 98 12.26 -4.65 6.06
N MET A 99 11.22 -4.72 6.90
CA MET A 99 11.34 -4.47 8.34
C MET A 99 12.09 -5.61 9.04
N ALA A 100 11.79 -6.86 8.69
CA ALA A 100 12.45 -8.04 9.25
C ALA A 100 13.95 -8.06 8.89
N GLU A 101 14.31 -7.83 7.63
CA GLU A 101 15.70 -7.74 7.18
C GLU A 101 16.51 -6.69 7.93
N ARG A 102 15.89 -5.56 8.26
CA ARG A 102 16.53 -4.50 9.05
C ARG A 102 16.67 -4.85 10.52
N ASN A 103 15.78 -5.66 11.07
CA ASN A 103 15.91 -6.16 12.44
C ASN A 103 17.01 -7.24 12.54
N LEU A 104 17.19 -8.05 11.50
CA LEU A 104 18.23 -9.09 11.45
C LEU A 104 19.65 -8.53 11.27
N ARG A 105 19.81 -7.33 10.69
CA ARG A 105 21.13 -6.68 10.49
C ARG A 105 21.69 -5.98 11.74
N LEU A 106 21.06 -6.13 12.90
CA LEU A 106 21.47 -5.52 14.17
C LEU A 106 21.92 -6.55 15.23
N VAL A 107 22.24 -7.78 14.82
CA VAL A 107 22.83 -8.83 15.65
C VAL A 107 24.22 -9.15 15.12
#